data_AF-A0A534HN69-F1
#
_entry.id   AF-A0A534HN69-F1
#
_cell.length_a   1.000
_cell.length_b   1.000
_cell.length_c   1.000
_cell.angle_alpha   90.00
_cell.angle_beta   90.00
_cell.angle_gamma   90.00
#
_symmetry.space_group_name_H-M   'P 1'
#
loop_
_entity.id
_entity.type
_entity.pdbx_description
1 polymer ?
#
loop_
_entity_poly.entity_id
_entity_poly.type
_entity_poly.pdbx_seq_one_letter_code
_entity_poly.pdbx_strand_id
1 'polypeptide(L)'
;ETLSERCRRLEVHPTGPMWGKGTPATGARVLELESRLAAQYPQLTGLCVAAGMSQERRSLRLAVRELAFEPEADAVLVGFRLARGGFATAVLRELIEAPADSDLA
;
A
#
# COMPACT_ATOMS: atom_id res chain seq x y z
N GLU A 1 -9.97 10.74 22.26
CA GLU A 1 -9.02 9.83 21.60
C GLU A 1 -8.31 10.57 20.47
N THR A 2 -7.00 10.37 20.31
CA THR A 2 -6.18 11.07 19.31
C THR A 2 -6.08 10.26 18.00
N LEU A 3 -5.79 10.93 16.88
CA LEU A 3 -5.53 10.25 15.60
C LEU A 3 -4.36 9.26 15.68
N SER A 4 -3.35 9.56 16.49
CA SER A 4 -2.19 8.67 16.67
C SER A 4 -2.56 7.35 17.35
N GLU A 5 -3.46 7.37 18.34
CA GLU A 5 -3.93 6.15 19.02
C GLU A 5 -4.73 5.26 18.06
N ARG A 6 -5.66 5.85 17.32
CA ARG A 6 -6.44 5.15 16.28
C ARG A 6 -5.54 4.58 15.18
N CYS A 7 -4.48 5.31 14.80
CA CYS A 7 -3.43 4.80 13.91
C CYS A 7 -2.71 3.59 14.51
N ARG A 8 -2.30 3.62 15.78
CA ARG A 8 -1.63 2.47 16.42
C ARG A 8 -2.53 1.23 16.49
N ARG A 9 -3.83 1.43 16.71
CA ARG A 9 -4.86 0.37 16.74
C ARG A 9 -5.29 -0.13 15.35
N LEU A 10 -4.70 0.43 14.28
CA LEU A 10 -5.00 0.10 12.89
C LEU A 10 -6.49 0.38 12.51
N GLU A 11 -7.07 1.44 13.07
CA GLU A 11 -8.45 1.88 12.76
C GLU A 11 -8.49 2.94 11.66
N VAL A 12 -7.43 3.75 11.57
CA VAL A 12 -7.19 4.71 10.49
C VAL A 12 -5.79 4.48 9.96
N HIS A 13 -5.54 4.78 8.69
CA HIS A 13 -4.26 4.50 8.06
C HIS A 13 -3.73 5.73 7.33
N PRO A 14 -2.41 6.00 7.40
CA PRO A 14 -1.77 6.88 6.44
C PRO A 14 -2.05 6.39 5.02
N THR A 15 -2.31 7.33 4.11
CA THR A 15 -2.60 7.04 2.71
C THR A 15 -1.57 7.70 1.81
N GLY A 16 -1.43 7.21 0.59
CA GLY A 16 -0.69 7.83 -0.50
C GLY A 16 -1.60 8.11 -1.69
N PRO A 17 -1.15 8.93 -2.65
CA PRO A 17 -1.96 9.32 -3.79
C PRO A 17 -2.04 8.18 -4.81
N MET A 18 -3.24 7.93 -5.31
CA MET A 18 -3.43 7.34 -6.63
C MET A 18 -3.68 8.52 -7.57
N TRP A 19 -2.68 8.82 -8.40
CA TRP A 19 -2.63 10.09 -9.12
C TRP A 19 -3.73 10.17 -10.19
N GLY A 20 -4.28 11.37 -10.36
CA GLY A 20 -5.33 11.65 -11.33
C GLY A 20 -5.60 13.14 -11.46
N LYS A 21 -6.74 13.48 -12.05
CA LYS A 21 -7.24 14.85 -12.23
C LYS A 21 -7.58 15.49 -10.90
N GLY A 22 -7.29 16.79 -10.80
CA GLY A 22 -7.62 17.63 -9.64
C GLY A 22 -6.47 17.80 -8.65
N THR A 23 -6.75 18.53 -7.58
CA THR A 23 -5.78 18.81 -6.51
C THR A 23 -5.78 17.68 -5.49
N PRO A 24 -4.61 17.20 -5.03
CA PRO A 24 -4.55 16.24 -3.92
C PRO A 24 -5.28 16.77 -2.68
N ALA A 25 -5.94 15.87 -1.94
CA ALA A 25 -6.65 16.23 -0.70
C ALA A 25 -5.72 16.53 0.49
N THR A 26 -4.42 16.31 0.32
CA THR A 26 -3.39 16.52 1.34
C THR A 26 -2.99 18.00 1.41
N GLY A 27 -2.41 18.41 2.55
CA GLY A 27 -1.93 19.77 2.77
C GLY A 27 -0.51 19.81 3.31
N ALA A 28 0.04 21.03 3.40
CA ALA A 28 1.34 21.33 3.99
C ALA A 28 2.45 20.40 3.47
N ARG A 29 3.28 19.86 4.38
CA ARG A 29 4.45 19.03 4.06
C ARG A 29 4.10 17.77 3.25
N VAL A 30 2.89 17.22 3.38
CA VAL A 30 2.48 16.03 2.63
C VAL A 30 2.15 16.40 1.19
N LEU A 31 1.46 17.51 0.95
CA LEU A 31 1.23 18.02 -0.39
C LEU A 31 2.55 18.31 -1.12
N GLU A 32 3.49 18.99 -0.45
CA GLU A 32 4.83 19.26 -1.00
C GLU A 32 5.58 17.98 -1.38
N LEU A 33 5.51 16.95 -0.53
CA LEU A 33 6.12 15.66 -0.81
C LEU A 33 5.48 14.97 -2.01
N GLU A 34 4.15 14.87 -2.04
CA GLU A 34 3.40 14.21 -3.11
C GLU A 34 3.59 14.92 -4.45
N SER A 35 3.51 16.25 -4.48
CA SER A 35 3.76 17.05 -5.68
C SER A 35 5.19 16.90 -6.19
N ARG A 36 6.19 16.88 -5.31
CA ARG A 36 7.59 16.67 -5.70
C ARG A 36 7.85 15.27 -6.26
N LEU A 37 7.21 14.23 -5.71
CA LEU A 37 7.30 12.88 -6.25
C LEU A 37 6.62 12.78 -7.61
N ALA A 38 5.41 13.35 -7.75
CA ALA A 38 4.70 13.39 -9.02
C ALA A 38 5.49 14.10 -10.12
N ALA A 39 6.16 15.20 -9.79
CA ALA A 39 7.01 15.94 -10.71
C ALA A 39 8.22 15.15 -11.23
N GLN A 40 8.64 14.07 -10.55
CA GLN A 40 9.69 13.18 -11.05
C GLN A 40 9.19 12.23 -12.15
N TYR A 41 7.86 12.07 -12.29
CA TYR A 41 7.24 11.17 -13.25
C TYR A 41 6.15 11.88 -14.07
N PRO A 42 6.49 12.96 -14.82
CA PRO A 42 5.52 13.80 -15.50
C PRO A 42 4.75 13.04 -16.60
N GLN A 43 5.38 12.05 -17.26
CA GLN A 43 4.71 11.25 -18.29
C GLN A 43 3.63 10.35 -17.68
N LEU A 44 3.95 9.63 -16.60
CA LEU A 44 3.00 8.71 -15.94
C LEU A 44 1.82 9.47 -15.33
N THR A 45 2.12 10.56 -14.64
CA THR A 45 1.08 11.40 -14.02
C THR A 45 0.19 12.08 -15.07
N GLY A 46 0.78 12.53 -16.18
CA GLY A 46 0.07 13.03 -17.35
C GLY A 46 -0.84 11.98 -17.99
N LEU A 47 -0.39 10.73 -18.09
CA LEU A 47 -1.19 9.61 -18.60
C LEU A 47 -2.41 9.32 -17.71
N CYS A 48 -2.24 9.27 -16.38
CA CYS A 48 -3.35 9.09 -15.45
C CYS A 48 -4.42 10.19 -15.60
N VAL A 49 -3.97 11.44 -15.74
CA VAL A 49 -4.82 12.59 -16.00
C VAL A 49 -5.52 12.45 -17.36
N ALA A 50 -4.80 12.12 -18.44
CA ALA A 50 -5.38 11.96 -19.77
C ALA A 50 -6.41 10.82 -19.82
N ALA A 51 -6.17 9.73 -19.09
CA ALA A 51 -7.06 8.59 -18.95
C ALA A 51 -8.33 8.88 -18.11
N GLY A 52 -8.48 10.11 -17.57
CA GLY A 52 -9.69 10.48 -16.83
C GLY A 52 -9.72 9.98 -15.39
N MET A 53 -8.60 9.49 -14.84
CA MET A 53 -8.55 9.03 -13.45
C MET A 53 -8.76 10.20 -12.49
N SER A 54 -9.48 9.99 -11.40
CA SER A 54 -9.63 10.96 -10.32
C SER A 54 -8.47 10.88 -9.35
N GLN A 55 -8.15 11.98 -8.65
CA GLN A 55 -7.28 11.91 -7.48
C GLN A 55 -7.93 11.05 -6.39
N GLU A 56 -7.29 9.94 -6.07
CA GLU A 56 -7.77 9.01 -5.06
C GLU A 56 -6.68 8.72 -4.00
N ARG A 57 -7.07 8.02 -2.94
CA ARG A 57 -6.18 7.68 -1.82
C ARG A 57 -6.18 6.18 -1.59
N ARG A 58 -4.99 5.63 -1.39
CA ARG A 58 -4.81 4.23 -0.99
C ARG A 58 -4.04 4.16 0.32
N SER A 59 -4.45 3.27 1.22
CA SER A 59 -3.69 2.99 2.44
C SER A 59 -2.26 2.54 2.10
N LEU A 60 -1.27 3.13 2.79
CA LEU A 60 0.15 2.78 2.63
C LEU A 60 0.58 1.57 3.47
N ARG A 61 -0.35 1.00 4.25
CA ARG A 61 -0.13 -0.20 5.04
C ARG A 61 -1.35 -1.12 4.97
N LEU A 62 -1.09 -2.41 5.14
CA LEU A 62 -2.12 -3.44 5.17
C LEU A 62 -2.28 -3.95 6.60
N ALA A 63 -3.50 -3.89 7.14
CA ALA A 63 -3.79 -4.46 8.45
C ALA A 63 -3.99 -5.97 8.33
N VAL A 64 -3.06 -6.75 8.86
CA VAL A 64 -3.17 -8.21 8.98
C VAL A 64 -3.85 -8.51 10.31
N ARG A 65 -5.01 -9.17 10.27
CA ARG A 65 -5.77 -9.55 11.47
C ARG A 65 -5.73 -11.05 11.64
N GLU A 66 -5.80 -11.51 12.89
CA GLU A 66 -5.87 -12.95 13.22
C GLU A 66 -4.73 -13.75 12.57
N LEU A 67 -3.50 -13.20 12.60
CA LEU A 67 -2.32 -13.88 12.08
C LEU A 67 -2.00 -15.09 12.97
N ALA A 68 -1.93 -16.26 12.36
CA ALA A 68 -1.59 -17.51 13.00
C ALA A 68 -0.62 -18.31 12.13
N PHE A 69 0.23 -19.09 12.80
CA PHE A 69 1.19 -20.00 12.18
C PHE A 69 1.00 -21.37 12.81
N GLU A 70 0.88 -22.39 11.97
CA GLU A 70 0.81 -23.79 12.38
C GLU A 70 1.92 -24.54 11.65
N PRO A 71 3.01 -24.92 12.35
CA PRO A 71 4.09 -25.71 11.76
C PRO A 71 3.62 -27.11 11.39
N GLU A 72 4.00 -27.55 10.20
CA GLU A 72 3.82 -28.91 9.69
C GLU A 72 5.19 -29.55 9.47
N ALA A 73 5.22 -30.83 9.05
CA ALA A 73 6.47 -31.58 8.91
C ALA A 73 7.50 -30.91 7.98
N ASP A 74 7.05 -30.31 6.88
CA ASP A 74 7.88 -29.68 5.83
C ASP A 74 7.36 -28.31 5.39
N ALA A 75 6.38 -27.76 6.11
CA ALA A 75 5.69 -26.53 5.74
C ALA A 75 5.24 -25.73 6.97
N VAL A 76 4.68 -24.55 6.74
CA VAL A 76 3.96 -23.77 7.75
C VAL A 76 2.64 -23.34 7.14
N LEU A 77 1.53 -23.71 7.77
CA LEU A 77 0.22 -23.18 7.43
C LEU A 77 0.10 -21.77 8.03
N VAL A 78 -0.15 -20.78 7.17
CA VAL A 78 -0.29 -19.37 7.58
C VAL A 78 -1.73 -18.93 7.39
N GLY A 79 -2.40 -18.60 8.49
CA GLY A 79 -3.76 -18.08 8.51
C GLY A 79 -3.77 -16.58 8.82
N PHE A 80 -4.56 -15.79 8.08
CA PHE A 80 -4.82 -14.38 8.40
C PHE A 80 -6.05 -13.86 7.66
N ARG A 81 -6.59 -12.73 8.14
CA ARG A 81 -7.67 -11.98 7.50
C ARG A 81 -7.19 -10.63 6.99
N LEU A 82 -7.63 -10.28 5.78
CA LEU A 82 -7.35 -9.01 5.11
C LEU A 82 -8.64 -8.29 4.75
N ALA A 83 -8.60 -6.96 4.75
CA ALA A 83 -9.66 -6.17 4.17
C ALA A 83 -9.71 -6.36 2.63
N ARG A 84 -10.88 -6.10 2.03
CA ARG A 84 -11.06 -6.13 0.56
C ARG A 84 -10.02 -5.24 -0.12
N GLY A 85 -9.39 -5.76 -1.18
CA GLY A 85 -8.32 -5.07 -1.91
C GLY A 85 -6.92 -5.25 -1.32
N GLY A 86 -6.80 -5.97 -0.20
CA GLY A 86 -5.55 -6.54 0.28
C GLY A 86 -5.20 -7.82 -0.48
N PHE A 87 -3.92 -8.05 -0.71
CA PHE A 87 -3.42 -9.25 -1.39
C PHE A 87 -2.62 -10.10 -0.41
N ALA A 88 -2.89 -11.40 -0.38
CA ALA A 88 -2.16 -12.35 0.47
C ALA A 88 -0.66 -12.37 0.14
N THR A 89 -0.32 -12.21 -1.14
CA THR A 89 1.08 -12.11 -1.60
C THR A 89 1.84 -10.95 -0.97
N ALA A 90 1.18 -9.84 -0.64
CA ALA A 90 1.82 -8.72 0.06
C ALA A 90 2.19 -9.06 1.51
N VAL A 91 1.45 -9.96 2.16
CA VAL A 91 1.79 -10.48 3.50
C VAL A 91 2.93 -11.48 3.39
N LEU A 92 2.82 -12.44 2.46
CA LEU A 92 3.83 -13.47 2.27
C LEU A 92 5.19 -12.88 1.90
N ARG A 93 5.23 -11.81 1.08
CA ARG A 93 6.47 -11.11 0.73
C ARG A 93 7.25 -10.58 1.94
N GLU A 94 6.57 -10.31 3.07
CA GLU A 94 7.22 -9.83 4.30
C GLU A 94 7.62 -10.99 5.24
N LEU A 95 7.17 -12.22 4.95
CA LEU A 95 7.43 -13.41 5.77
C LEU A 95 8.47 -14.34 5.15
N ILE A 96 8.57 -14.37 3.81
CA ILE A 96 9.47 -15.25 3.08
C ILE A 96 10.26 -14.49 2.03
N GLU A 97 11.51 -14.90 1.84
CA GLU A 97 12.30 -14.50 0.68
C GLU A 97 11.93 -15.42 -0.49
N ALA A 98 11.38 -14.86 -1.55
CA ALA A 98 11.24 -15.61 -2.80
C ALA A 98 12.65 -15.86 -3.37
N PRO A 99 12.91 -17.04 -3.96
CA PRO A 99 14.12 -17.24 -4.73
C PRO A 99 14.23 -16.13 -5.79
N ALA A 100 15.44 -15.61 -6.02
CA ALA A 100 15.65 -14.69 -7.12
C ALA A 100 15.19 -15.37 -8.43
N ASP A 101 14.35 -14.68 -9.22
CA ASP A 101 14.01 -15.13 -10.56
C ASP A 101 15.30 -15.32 -11.35
N SER A 102 15.72 -16.57 -11.57
CA SER A 102 16.92 -16.89 -12.35
C SER A 102 16.66 -16.93 -13.87
N ASP A 103 15.45 -16.60 -14.33
CA ASP A 103 15.03 -16.75 -15.73
C ASP A 103 14.54 -15.44 -16.39
N LEU A 104 15.18 -14.32 -16.06
CA LEU A 104 15.14 -13.10 -16.88
C LEU A 104 16.58 -12.63 -17.17
N ALA A 105 17.34 -13.49 -17.84
CA ALA A 105 18.58 -13.14 -18.54
C ALA A 105 18.33 -13.17 -20.06
#